data_AF-A0A7S1VC19-F1
#
_entry.id   AF-A0A7S1VC19-F1
#
_cell.length_a   1.000
_cell.length_b   1.000
_cell.length_c   1.000
_cell.angle_alpha   90.00
_cell.angle_beta   90.00
_cell.angle_gamma   90.00
#
_symmetry.space_group_name_H-M   'P 1'
#
loop_
_entity.id
_entity.type
_entity.pdbx_description
1 polymer ?
#
loop_
_entity_poly.entity_id
_entity_poly.type
_entity_poly.pdbx_seq_one_letter_code
_entity_poly.pdbx_strand_id
1 'polypeptide(L)'
;TAAAMAPPRDALATALTEREARAEAELTRQQKWDASRKQFATGADEFIAWLAEQKAAVAAAAKAEDENASSVIEGIFAGNAPGEEKLAALRSQSEAMAADGVIGNDYTGFTLPMLESKLAQYAEYVKFALDSIAEEAAFEERARKAAEEKEAAEKGEREQFEFMERAKKLLNFLDNVSALLVEPVVAESLDEVRKLEDGLTEMRAVIDSRKGEYDALMSIASTGVAETPRSRPDQTSANGAGLIGVVEAHWKRAGQHLDKRGEAVVAERTKQEGISALARSFADAATELHDWIGAQKATLTGTSGSLEDQLSQLGALKTSNGEGKPKLEKVEHSAAELADAGVRSNPFTQLTSDQLKLEYEQLEDATNAKLATVEQELFGKKNAQVSPEQLAEFKEVFVHFDKDSSNSLEAFELAAVLQALGEDATEEEIQELFNKYAQGEPKLTFDNFINLMIDRVQDSDDAGAILESFATLAGGNAVITEADMRSVMSTEQVDFLLQQMPKVDGGYDYKAFVENAYGSK
;
A
#
# COMPACT_ATOMS: atom_id res chain seq x y z
N THR A 1 41.72 -115.90 129.86
CA THR A 1 40.48 -115.26 130.34
C THR A 1 40.29 -113.98 129.56
N ALA A 2 39.09 -113.85 129.00
CA ALA A 2 38.69 -112.84 128.04
C ALA A 2 38.60 -111.42 128.64
N ALA A 3 38.92 -110.41 127.82
CA ALA A 3 38.22 -109.12 127.80
C ALA A 3 38.64 -108.34 126.54
N ALA A 4 38.02 -108.67 125.42
CA ALA A 4 37.80 -107.72 124.34
C ALA A 4 36.91 -106.60 124.89
N MET A 5 37.40 -105.37 124.97
CA MET A 5 36.57 -104.20 125.26
C MET A 5 36.95 -103.09 124.29
N ALA A 6 35.90 -102.57 123.67
CA ALA A 6 35.84 -101.59 122.60
C ALA A 6 36.78 -100.38 122.77
N PRO A 7 37.10 -99.63 121.68
CA PRO A 7 37.46 -98.22 121.86
C PRO A 7 36.41 -97.59 122.79
N PRO A 8 36.79 -96.70 123.72
CA PRO A 8 35.81 -96.08 124.60
C PRO A 8 34.69 -95.57 123.70
N ARG A 9 33.44 -96.00 123.95
CA ARG A 9 32.27 -95.65 123.13
C ARG A 9 32.27 -94.16 122.77
N ASP A 10 32.80 -93.34 123.68
CA ASP A 10 33.00 -91.90 123.55
C ASP A 10 33.91 -91.48 122.38
N ALA A 11 34.99 -92.19 122.03
CA ALA A 11 35.90 -91.80 120.93
C ALA A 11 35.31 -92.12 119.53
N LEU A 12 34.59 -93.24 119.40
CA LEU A 12 33.87 -93.59 118.18
C LEU A 12 32.62 -92.70 118.00
N ALA A 13 31.93 -92.40 119.10
CA ALA A 13 30.84 -91.42 119.12
C ALA A 13 31.33 -90.03 118.70
N THR A 14 32.47 -89.56 119.24
CA THR A 14 33.08 -88.27 118.84
C THR A 14 33.42 -88.22 117.35
N ALA A 15 34.04 -89.28 116.80
CA ALA A 15 34.37 -89.35 115.37
C ALA A 15 33.14 -89.44 114.46
N LEU A 16 32.07 -90.11 114.89
CA LEU A 16 30.78 -90.15 114.18
C LEU A 16 30.11 -88.78 114.21
N THR A 17 30.06 -88.10 115.36
CA THR A 17 29.51 -86.74 115.46
C THR A 17 30.32 -85.73 114.63
N GLU A 18 31.65 -85.86 114.55
CA GLU A 18 32.46 -85.02 113.66
C GLU A 18 32.21 -85.31 112.18
N ARG A 19 31.97 -86.58 111.81
CA ARG A 19 31.65 -86.97 110.43
C ARG A 19 30.24 -86.53 110.03
N GLU A 20 29.27 -86.66 110.94
CA GLU A 20 27.90 -86.15 110.77
C GLU A 20 27.92 -84.63 110.62
N ALA A 21 28.65 -83.90 111.48
CA ALA A 21 28.82 -82.46 111.35
C ALA A 21 29.50 -82.05 110.03
N ARG A 22 30.51 -82.80 109.55
CA ARG A 22 31.13 -82.57 108.22
C ARG A 22 30.17 -82.88 107.07
N ALA A 23 29.37 -83.94 107.17
CA ALA A 23 28.38 -84.31 106.16
C ALA A 23 27.23 -83.30 106.10
N GLU A 24 26.76 -82.80 107.25
CA GLU A 24 25.76 -81.74 107.35
C GLU A 24 26.29 -80.40 106.83
N ALA A 25 27.54 -80.05 107.14
CA ALA A 25 28.21 -78.87 106.58
C ALA A 25 28.36 -78.95 105.06
N GLU A 26 28.75 -80.11 104.51
CA GLU A 26 28.86 -80.31 103.06
C GLU A 26 27.48 -80.37 102.38
N LEU A 27 26.47 -80.97 103.01
CA LEU A 27 25.09 -80.96 102.51
C LEU A 27 24.55 -79.53 102.44
N THR A 28 24.76 -78.72 103.48
CA THR A 28 24.36 -77.32 103.53
C THR A 28 25.06 -76.50 102.44
N ARG A 29 26.35 -76.79 102.19
CA ARG A 29 27.13 -76.17 101.12
C ARG A 29 26.60 -76.55 99.73
N GLN A 30 26.33 -77.84 99.48
CA GLN A 30 25.76 -78.32 98.21
C GLN A 30 24.35 -77.75 97.97
N GLN A 31 23.52 -77.67 99.01
CA GLN A 31 22.19 -77.04 98.93
C GLN A 31 22.29 -75.53 98.61
N LYS A 32 23.26 -74.82 99.19
CA LYS A 32 23.54 -73.43 98.86
C LYS A 32 23.97 -73.27 97.40
N TRP A 33 24.90 -74.12 96.93
CA TRP A 33 25.35 -74.13 95.53
C TRP A 33 24.23 -74.46 94.55
N ASP A 34 23.40 -75.45 94.87
CA ASP A 34 22.23 -75.85 94.08
C ASP A 34 21.20 -74.71 93.98
N ALA A 35 20.92 -74.03 95.10
CA ALA A 35 20.05 -72.85 95.13
C ALA A 35 20.59 -71.72 94.25
N SER A 36 21.90 -71.41 94.32
CA SER A 36 22.53 -70.40 93.49
C SER A 36 22.49 -70.76 91.99
N ARG A 37 22.71 -72.03 91.64
CA ARG A 37 22.61 -72.52 90.25
C ARG A 37 21.19 -72.38 89.71
N LYS A 38 20.17 -72.76 90.48
CA LYS A 38 18.76 -72.59 90.10
C LYS A 38 18.40 -71.12 89.92
N GLN A 39 18.86 -70.26 90.84
CA GLN A 39 18.61 -68.82 90.75
C GLN A 39 19.22 -68.21 89.48
N PHE A 40 20.46 -68.56 89.15
CA PHE A 40 21.09 -68.13 87.90
C PHE A 40 20.36 -68.68 86.67
N ALA A 41 19.94 -69.95 86.69
CA ALA A 41 19.20 -70.58 85.59
C ALA A 41 17.86 -69.87 85.33
N THR A 42 17.08 -69.61 86.39
CA THR A 42 15.83 -68.86 86.29
C THR A 42 16.05 -67.46 85.73
N GLY A 43 17.05 -66.74 86.24
CA GLY A 43 17.36 -65.40 85.74
C GLY A 43 17.85 -65.39 84.28
N ALA A 44 18.59 -66.41 83.87
CA ALA A 44 19.03 -66.57 82.48
C ALA A 44 17.85 -66.84 81.53
N ASP A 45 16.92 -67.71 81.92
CA ASP A 45 15.72 -68.01 81.12
C ASP A 45 14.78 -66.79 81.02
N GLU A 46 14.59 -66.07 82.13
CA GLU A 46 13.84 -64.80 82.15
C GLU A 46 14.49 -63.75 81.24
N PHE A 47 15.82 -63.66 81.22
CA PHE A 47 16.55 -62.75 80.34
C PHE A 47 16.38 -63.10 78.86
N ILE A 48 16.44 -64.39 78.50
CA ILE A 48 16.22 -64.84 77.13
C ILE A 48 14.76 -64.61 76.70
N ALA A 49 13.78 -64.88 77.57
CA ALA A 49 12.38 -64.59 77.30
C ALA A 49 12.14 -63.09 77.09
N TRP A 50 12.74 -62.26 77.94
CA TRP A 50 12.70 -60.81 77.79
C TRP A 50 13.33 -60.34 76.47
N LEU A 51 14.51 -60.85 76.09
CA LEU A 51 15.14 -60.53 74.80
C LEU A 51 14.26 -60.92 73.61
N ALA A 52 13.57 -62.07 73.68
CA ALA A 52 12.66 -62.51 72.63
C ALA A 52 11.45 -61.57 72.49
N GLU A 53 10.89 -61.10 73.61
CA GLU A 53 9.80 -60.12 73.64
C GLU A 53 10.23 -58.77 73.06
N GLN A 54 11.40 -58.25 73.48
CA GLN A 54 11.94 -57.00 72.95
C GLN A 54 12.23 -57.08 71.46
N LYS A 55 12.78 -58.21 70.98
CA LYS A 55 13.01 -58.44 69.56
C LYS A 55 11.70 -58.50 68.77
N ALA A 56 10.65 -59.12 69.32
CA ALA A 56 9.33 -59.16 68.69
C ALA A 56 8.69 -57.76 68.62
N ALA A 57 8.83 -56.95 69.67
CA ALA A 57 8.34 -55.57 69.69
C ALA A 57 9.04 -54.69 68.64
N VAL A 58 10.38 -54.79 68.51
CA VAL A 58 11.15 -54.10 67.46
C VAL A 58 10.73 -54.57 66.07
N ALA A 59 10.53 -55.88 65.87
CA ALA A 59 10.08 -56.42 64.60
C ALA A 59 8.65 -55.96 64.22
N ALA A 60 7.78 -55.77 65.21
CA ALA A 60 6.42 -55.26 64.99
C ALA A 60 6.45 -53.76 64.64
N ALA A 61 7.25 -52.96 65.36
CA ALA A 61 7.42 -51.54 65.07
C ALA A 61 8.03 -51.30 63.68
N ALA A 62 9.04 -52.09 63.30
CA ALA A 62 9.67 -52.00 61.98
C ALA A 62 8.71 -52.36 60.81
N LYS A 63 7.65 -53.13 61.08
CA LYS A 63 6.64 -53.52 60.08
C LYS A 63 5.44 -52.56 60.00
N ALA A 64 5.30 -51.65 60.95
CA ALA A 64 4.11 -50.82 61.05
C ALA A 64 4.04 -49.70 59.98
N GLU A 65 5.11 -49.49 59.20
CA GLU A 65 5.21 -48.45 58.15
C GLU A 65 4.74 -47.06 58.66
N ASP A 66 4.99 -46.76 59.93
CA ASP A 66 4.65 -45.50 60.58
C ASP A 66 5.86 -44.55 60.53
N GLU A 67 5.64 -43.25 60.26
CA GLU A 67 6.66 -42.20 60.28
C GLU A 67 7.42 -42.16 61.63
N ASN A 68 6.81 -42.66 62.71
CA ASN A 68 7.41 -42.72 64.03
C ASN A 68 8.11 -44.05 64.36
N ALA A 69 8.18 -45.00 63.43
CA ALA A 69 8.73 -46.34 63.69
C ALA A 69 10.15 -46.31 64.26
N SER A 70 11.03 -45.43 63.76
CA SER A 70 12.39 -45.26 64.30
C SER A 70 12.40 -44.77 65.75
N SER A 71 11.55 -43.78 66.08
CA SER A 71 11.40 -43.24 67.44
C SER A 71 10.85 -44.30 68.42
N VAL A 72 9.90 -45.12 67.95
CA VAL A 72 9.35 -46.24 68.73
C VAL A 72 10.41 -47.32 69.00
N ILE A 73 11.20 -47.69 67.98
CA ILE A 73 12.30 -48.67 68.13
C ILE A 73 13.38 -48.16 69.07
N GLU A 74 13.76 -46.88 68.97
CA GLU A 74 14.71 -46.24 69.90
C GLU A 74 14.17 -46.23 71.34
N GLY A 75 12.87 -46.00 71.52
CA GLY A 75 12.20 -46.07 72.82
C GLY A 75 12.17 -47.49 73.41
N ILE A 76 11.92 -48.51 72.58
CA ILE A 76 11.97 -49.93 73.01
C ILE A 76 13.39 -50.33 73.39
N PHE A 77 14.40 -49.91 72.60
CA PHE A 77 15.79 -50.24 72.86
C PHE A 77 16.35 -49.51 74.10
N ALA A 78 15.93 -48.26 74.33
CA ALA A 78 16.33 -47.42 75.47
C ALA A 78 17.85 -47.43 75.72
N GLY A 79 18.66 -47.43 74.65
CA GLY A 79 20.13 -47.49 74.73
C GLY A 79 20.68 -48.79 75.33
N ASN A 80 19.92 -49.89 75.28
CA ASN A 80 20.21 -51.17 75.90
C ASN A 80 20.27 -51.17 77.44
N ALA A 81 19.86 -50.09 78.10
CA ALA A 81 20.00 -49.94 79.55
C ALA A 81 19.25 -51.03 80.35
N PRO A 82 17.98 -51.40 80.01
CA PRO A 82 17.28 -52.47 80.72
C PRO A 82 17.92 -53.85 80.52
N GLY A 83 18.57 -54.06 79.37
CA GLY A 83 19.28 -55.31 79.05
C GLY A 83 20.59 -55.42 79.82
N GLU A 84 21.37 -54.34 79.87
CA GLU A 84 22.61 -54.29 80.67
C GLU A 84 22.34 -54.39 82.16
N GLU A 85 21.25 -53.82 82.68
CA GLU A 85 20.87 -53.96 84.10
C GLU A 85 20.57 -55.43 84.46
N LYS A 86 19.75 -56.10 83.64
CA LYS A 86 19.43 -57.53 83.83
C LYS A 86 20.67 -58.41 83.69
N LEU A 87 21.54 -58.10 82.73
CA LEU A 87 22.81 -58.82 82.53
C LEU A 87 23.80 -58.55 83.68
N ALA A 88 23.86 -57.33 84.22
CA ALA A 88 24.69 -56.99 85.37
C ALA A 88 24.25 -57.75 86.64
N ALA A 89 22.94 -57.95 86.84
CA ALA A 89 22.44 -58.80 87.91
C ALA A 89 22.90 -60.27 87.74
N LEU A 90 22.89 -60.79 86.50
CA LEU A 90 23.39 -62.14 86.19
C LEU A 90 24.92 -62.26 86.31
N ARG A 91 25.66 -61.20 85.94
CA ARG A 91 27.12 -61.10 86.17
C ARG A 91 27.44 -61.20 87.65
N SER A 92 26.77 -60.40 88.48
CA SER A 92 26.90 -60.42 89.94
C SER A 92 26.61 -61.80 90.54
N GLN A 93 25.55 -62.47 90.08
CA GLN A 93 25.22 -63.84 90.49
C GLN A 93 26.28 -64.87 90.04
N SER A 94 26.78 -64.75 88.81
CA SER A 94 27.85 -65.62 88.29
C SER A 94 29.17 -65.42 89.03
N GLU A 95 29.52 -64.18 89.38
CA GLU A 95 30.72 -63.86 90.17
C GLU A 95 30.60 -64.40 91.60
N ALA A 96 29.42 -64.26 92.22
CA ALA A 96 29.16 -64.84 93.54
C ALA A 96 29.26 -66.38 93.52
N MET A 97 28.72 -67.03 92.48
CA MET A 97 28.88 -68.49 92.28
C MET A 97 30.34 -68.89 92.08
N ALA A 98 31.10 -68.11 91.30
CA ALA A 98 32.53 -68.36 91.07
C ALA A 98 33.36 -68.18 92.35
N ALA A 99 33.06 -67.15 93.16
CA ALA A 99 33.69 -66.91 94.46
C ALA A 99 33.39 -68.02 95.49
N ASP A 100 32.18 -68.59 95.43
CA ASP A 100 31.77 -69.74 96.24
C ASP A 100 32.34 -71.08 95.72
N GLY A 101 33.07 -71.10 94.60
CA GLY A 101 33.72 -72.28 94.01
C GLY A 101 32.81 -73.17 93.17
N VAL A 102 31.64 -72.67 92.74
CA VAL A 102 30.67 -73.40 91.92
C VAL A 102 31.15 -73.43 90.46
N ILE A 103 31.46 -74.62 89.96
CA ILE A 103 31.84 -74.83 88.55
C ILE A 103 30.63 -75.37 87.80
N GLY A 104 30.24 -74.68 86.73
CA GLY A 104 29.13 -75.09 85.86
C GLY A 104 27.75 -75.00 86.50
N ASN A 105 26.72 -75.05 85.64
CA ASN A 105 25.33 -75.04 86.05
C ASN A 105 24.57 -76.17 85.32
N ASP A 106 24.03 -77.12 86.08
CA ASP A 106 23.31 -78.27 85.51
C ASP A 106 21.86 -77.92 85.11
N TYR A 107 21.37 -76.74 85.52
CA TYR A 107 19.98 -76.29 85.32
C TYR A 107 19.79 -75.36 84.13
N THR A 108 20.87 -74.87 83.51
CA THR A 108 20.78 -74.04 82.29
C THR A 108 21.95 -74.30 81.36
N GLY A 109 21.67 -74.30 80.05
CA GLY A 109 22.69 -74.33 79.00
C GLY A 109 23.29 -72.96 78.70
N PHE A 110 22.78 -71.89 79.31
CA PHE A 110 23.23 -70.53 79.05
C PHE A 110 24.38 -70.16 79.97
N THR A 111 25.55 -69.91 79.38
CA THR A 111 26.69 -69.34 80.09
C THR A 111 26.65 -67.81 80.00
N LEU A 112 27.29 -67.12 80.95
CA LEU A 112 27.36 -65.66 80.94
C LEU A 112 27.88 -65.09 79.60
N PRO A 113 28.95 -65.61 78.98
CA PRO A 113 29.39 -65.15 77.66
C PRO A 113 28.36 -65.37 76.54
N MET A 114 27.52 -66.41 76.65
CA MET A 114 26.43 -66.62 75.68
C MET A 114 25.32 -65.58 75.85
N LEU A 115 24.99 -65.19 77.08
CA LEU A 115 24.00 -64.15 77.37
C LEU A 115 24.50 -62.77 76.92
N GLU A 116 25.79 -62.48 77.14
CA GLU A 116 26.47 -61.28 76.62
C GLU A 116 26.41 -61.24 75.08
N SER A 117 26.72 -62.37 74.42
CA SER A 117 26.64 -62.48 72.97
C SER A 117 25.20 -62.31 72.46
N LYS A 118 24.20 -62.81 73.17
CA LYS A 118 22.78 -62.65 72.80
C LYS A 118 22.29 -61.21 72.93
N LEU A 119 22.75 -60.49 73.96
CA LEU A 119 22.46 -59.07 74.13
C LEU A 119 23.10 -58.23 73.00
N ALA A 120 24.35 -58.53 72.66
CA ALA A 120 25.04 -57.88 71.53
C ALA A 120 24.34 -58.15 70.19
N GLN A 121 23.90 -59.39 69.94
CA GLN A 121 23.11 -59.76 68.75
C GLN A 121 21.78 -58.98 68.67
N TYR A 122 21.13 -58.72 69.82
CA TYR A 122 19.92 -57.91 69.85
C TYR A 122 20.22 -56.43 69.53
N ALA A 123 21.28 -55.86 70.09
CA ALA A 123 21.69 -54.48 69.79
C ALA A 123 22.05 -54.30 68.30
N GLU A 124 22.75 -55.27 67.69
CA GLU A 124 23.02 -55.27 66.25
C GLU A 124 21.73 -55.38 65.42
N TYR A 125 20.77 -56.22 65.85
CA TYR A 125 19.47 -56.34 65.19
C TYR A 125 18.68 -55.03 65.22
N VAL A 126 18.63 -54.35 66.36
CA VAL A 126 17.97 -53.04 66.50
C VAL A 126 18.65 -52.01 65.60
N LYS A 127 19.98 -51.96 65.62
CA LYS A 127 20.75 -51.05 64.75
C LYS A 127 20.43 -51.30 63.28
N PHE A 128 20.44 -52.55 62.83
CA PHE A 128 20.10 -52.91 61.45
C PHE A 128 18.67 -52.50 61.08
N ALA A 129 17.70 -52.67 61.99
CA ALA A 129 16.33 -52.25 61.76
C ALA A 129 16.21 -50.72 61.61
N LEU A 130 16.89 -49.95 62.46
CA LEU A 130 16.95 -48.49 62.37
C LEU A 130 17.66 -48.01 61.10
N ASP A 131 18.81 -48.61 60.76
CA ASP A 131 19.58 -48.29 59.55
C ASP A 131 18.73 -48.58 58.28
N SER A 132 17.99 -49.69 58.25
CA SER A 132 17.09 -50.03 57.14
C SER A 132 15.98 -48.99 56.94
N ILE A 133 15.32 -48.56 58.02
CA ILE A 133 14.26 -47.54 57.95
C ILE A 133 14.85 -46.18 57.52
N ALA A 134 16.04 -45.84 58.02
CA ALA A 134 16.73 -44.61 57.64
C ALA A 134 17.17 -44.60 56.16
N GLU A 135 17.65 -45.74 55.64
CA GLU A 135 18.00 -45.91 54.22
C GLU A 135 16.76 -45.80 53.33
N GLU A 136 15.64 -46.40 53.72
CA GLU A 136 14.36 -46.31 53.01
C GLU A 136 13.83 -44.87 52.96
N ALA A 137 13.79 -44.18 54.10
CA ALA A 137 13.41 -42.77 54.16
C ALA A 137 14.34 -41.86 53.32
N ALA A 138 15.65 -42.12 53.34
CA ALA A 138 16.61 -41.38 52.52
C ALA A 138 16.44 -41.66 51.02
N PHE A 139 16.07 -42.90 50.65
CA PHE A 139 15.75 -43.26 49.26
C PHE A 139 14.48 -42.55 48.80
N GLU A 140 13.42 -42.55 49.60
CA GLU A 140 12.17 -41.84 49.31
C GLU A 140 12.38 -40.33 49.18
N GLU A 141 13.17 -39.71 50.06
CA GLU A 141 13.49 -38.29 49.97
C GLU A 141 14.27 -37.97 48.68
N ARG A 142 15.25 -38.81 48.30
CA ARG A 142 15.98 -38.67 47.02
C ARG A 142 15.06 -38.85 45.83
N ALA A 143 14.15 -39.83 45.88
CA ALA A 143 13.15 -40.06 44.84
C ALA A 143 12.20 -38.87 44.70
N ARG A 144 11.75 -38.28 45.81
CA ARG A 144 10.90 -37.07 45.82
C ARG A 144 11.63 -35.88 45.23
N LYS A 145 12.87 -35.59 45.66
CA LYS A 145 13.66 -34.48 45.10
C LYS A 145 13.92 -34.67 43.60
N ALA A 146 14.27 -35.88 43.18
CA ALA A 146 14.45 -36.19 41.76
C ALA A 146 13.14 -36.02 40.95
N ALA A 147 11.99 -36.37 41.53
CA ALA A 147 10.68 -36.16 40.90
C ALA A 147 10.34 -34.66 40.78
N GLU A 148 10.56 -33.87 41.84
CA GLU A 148 10.37 -32.40 41.83
C GLU A 148 11.29 -31.71 40.81
N GLU A 149 12.57 -32.09 40.75
CA GLU A 149 13.52 -31.57 39.76
C GLU A 149 13.11 -31.94 38.33
N LYS A 150 12.65 -33.17 38.12
CA LYS A 150 12.15 -33.62 36.81
C LYS A 150 10.89 -32.86 36.40
N GLU A 151 9.93 -32.69 37.30
CA GLU A 151 8.70 -31.93 37.03
C GLU A 151 9.01 -30.46 36.72
N ALA A 152 9.93 -29.84 37.46
CA ALA A 152 10.40 -28.48 37.19
C ALA A 152 11.10 -28.36 35.82
N ALA A 153 11.92 -29.35 35.44
CA ALA A 153 12.56 -29.40 34.13
C ALA A 153 11.54 -29.57 33.00
N GLU A 154 10.60 -30.52 33.13
CA GLU A 154 9.52 -30.76 32.15
C GLU A 154 8.64 -29.50 31.99
N LYS A 155 8.36 -28.79 33.08
CA LYS A 155 7.64 -27.51 33.04
C LYS A 155 8.42 -26.44 32.27
N GLY A 156 9.71 -26.28 32.56
CA GLY A 156 10.58 -25.33 31.87
C GLY A 156 10.69 -25.61 30.37
N GLU A 157 10.84 -26.87 29.98
CA GLU A 157 10.85 -27.27 28.56
C GLU A 157 9.52 -26.97 27.85
N ARG A 158 8.39 -27.20 28.53
CA ARG A 158 7.05 -26.93 27.98
C ARG A 158 6.81 -25.44 27.77
N GLU A 159 7.23 -24.60 28.72
CA GLU A 159 7.16 -23.13 28.60
C GLU A 159 8.06 -22.61 27.46
N GLN A 160 9.27 -23.15 27.31
CA GLN A 160 10.17 -22.80 26.20
C GLN A 160 9.62 -23.21 24.83
N PHE A 161 9.02 -24.40 24.73
CA PHE A 161 8.39 -24.86 23.50
C PHE A 161 7.23 -23.94 23.10
N GLU A 162 6.33 -23.64 24.04
CA GLU A 162 5.20 -22.74 23.80
C GLU A 162 5.66 -21.34 23.39
N PHE A 163 6.71 -20.82 24.05
CA PHE A 163 7.34 -19.56 23.67
C PHE A 163 7.86 -19.59 22.22
N MET A 164 8.63 -20.60 21.84
CA MET A 164 9.17 -20.74 20.48
C MET A 164 8.07 -20.87 19.43
N GLU A 165 7.01 -21.62 19.73
CA GLU A 165 5.88 -21.79 18.83
C GLU A 165 5.13 -20.47 18.60
N ARG A 166 4.84 -19.72 19.66
CA ARG A 166 4.18 -18.41 19.60
C ARG A 166 5.05 -17.40 18.83
N ALA A 167 6.35 -17.34 19.13
CA ALA A 167 7.29 -16.45 18.43
C ALA A 167 7.35 -16.75 16.92
N LYS A 168 7.43 -18.03 16.53
CA LYS A 168 7.43 -18.42 15.10
C LYS A 168 6.13 -18.06 14.39
N LYS A 169 4.97 -18.28 15.04
CA LYS A 169 3.66 -17.90 14.46
C LYS A 169 3.60 -16.38 14.24
N LEU A 170 4.06 -15.59 15.20
CA LEU A 170 4.10 -14.14 15.08
C LEU A 170 5.06 -13.69 13.97
N LEU A 171 6.24 -14.30 13.85
CA LEU A 171 7.19 -14.00 12.77
C LEU A 171 6.58 -14.23 11.39
N ASN A 172 5.97 -15.40 11.18
CA ASN A 172 5.32 -15.72 9.91
C ASN A 172 4.20 -14.72 9.59
N PHE A 173 3.43 -14.30 10.59
CA PHE A 173 2.41 -13.26 10.42
C PHE A 173 3.04 -11.93 10.02
N LEU A 174 4.09 -11.49 10.72
CA LEU A 174 4.78 -10.23 10.44
C LEU A 174 5.42 -10.21 9.05
N ASP A 175 5.97 -11.33 8.59
CA ASP A 175 6.55 -11.45 7.25
C ASP A 175 5.47 -11.33 6.16
N ASN A 176 4.34 -12.02 6.34
CA ASN A 176 3.22 -11.95 5.41
C ASN A 176 2.66 -10.52 5.32
N VAL A 177 2.44 -9.87 6.47
CA VAL A 177 1.95 -8.49 6.50
C VAL A 177 2.99 -7.52 5.93
N SER A 178 4.27 -7.71 6.25
CA SER A 178 5.35 -6.87 5.73
C SER A 178 5.45 -6.96 4.20
N ALA A 179 5.21 -8.14 3.61
CA ALA A 179 5.17 -8.32 2.16
C ALA A 179 4.01 -7.54 1.52
N LEU A 180 2.80 -7.63 2.09
CA LEU A 180 1.63 -6.88 1.61
C LEU A 180 1.83 -5.37 1.73
N LEU A 181 2.48 -4.90 2.80
CA LEU A 181 2.70 -3.48 3.03
C LEU A 181 3.64 -2.83 2.00
N VAL A 182 4.54 -3.61 1.38
CA VAL A 182 5.53 -3.12 0.40
C VAL A 182 4.96 -3.07 -1.02
N GLU A 183 3.77 -3.62 -1.26
CA GLU A 183 3.12 -3.54 -2.57
C GLU A 183 2.96 -2.08 -3.02
N PRO A 184 3.19 -1.78 -4.31
CA PRO A 184 3.12 -0.41 -4.83
C PRO A 184 1.70 0.13 -4.69
N VAL A 185 1.60 1.36 -4.18
CA VAL A 185 0.34 2.08 -4.04
C VAL A 185 0.06 2.81 -5.34
N VAL A 186 -0.92 2.33 -6.10
CA VAL A 186 -1.38 2.93 -7.36
C VAL A 186 -2.90 2.90 -7.37
N ALA A 187 -3.52 4.00 -7.79
CA ALA A 187 -4.96 4.10 -7.96
C ALA A 187 -5.26 4.89 -9.24
N GLU A 188 -6.36 4.55 -9.92
CA GLU A 188 -6.85 5.27 -11.10
C GLU A 188 -7.98 6.26 -10.76
N SER A 189 -8.49 6.21 -9.53
CA SER A 189 -9.58 7.08 -9.07
C SER A 189 -9.55 7.33 -7.56
N LEU A 190 -10.23 8.41 -7.14
CA LEU A 190 -10.42 8.72 -5.71
C LEU A 190 -11.15 7.61 -4.94
N ASP A 191 -12.02 6.85 -5.60
CA ASP A 191 -12.73 5.73 -4.95
C ASP A 191 -11.81 4.52 -4.72
N GLU A 192 -10.83 4.29 -5.59
CA GLU A 192 -9.79 3.29 -5.35
C GLU A 192 -8.83 3.72 -4.22
N VAL A 193 -8.47 5.00 -4.16
CA VAL A 193 -7.69 5.55 -3.04
C VAL A 193 -8.42 5.32 -1.72
N ARG A 194 -9.73 5.58 -1.65
CA ARG A 194 -10.54 5.31 -0.44
C ARG A 194 -10.48 3.84 -0.02
N LYS A 195 -10.58 2.90 -0.97
CA LYS A 195 -10.45 1.47 -0.66
C LYS A 195 -9.06 1.13 -0.11
N LEU A 196 -8.00 1.77 -0.62
CA LEU A 196 -6.64 1.58 -0.11
C LEU A 196 -6.50 2.12 1.33
N GLU A 197 -7.18 3.21 1.67
CA GLU A 197 -7.21 3.79 3.03
C GLU A 197 -7.97 2.93 4.01
N ASP A 198 -9.14 2.42 3.60
CA ASP A 198 -9.93 1.49 4.39
C ASP A 198 -9.11 0.21 4.65
N GLY A 199 -8.47 -0.33 3.61
CA GLY A 199 -7.59 -1.50 3.73
C GLY A 199 -6.37 -1.25 4.62
N LEU A 200 -5.77 -0.05 4.57
CA LEU A 200 -4.67 0.33 5.46
C LEU A 200 -5.13 0.41 6.93
N THR A 201 -6.34 0.94 7.16
CA THR A 201 -6.96 1.04 8.49
C THR A 201 -7.23 -0.36 9.06
N GLU A 202 -7.79 -1.26 8.24
CA GLU A 202 -8.01 -2.65 8.61
C GLU A 202 -6.68 -3.36 8.92
N MET A 203 -5.67 -3.21 8.07
CA MET A 203 -4.36 -3.83 8.27
C MET A 203 -3.68 -3.34 9.54
N ARG A 204 -3.78 -2.04 9.85
CA ARG A 204 -3.31 -1.49 11.12
C ARG A 204 -4.01 -2.14 12.31
N ALA A 205 -5.34 -2.25 12.27
CA ALA A 205 -6.10 -2.90 13.33
C ALA A 205 -5.70 -4.37 13.51
N VAL A 206 -5.41 -5.09 12.42
CA VAL A 206 -4.94 -6.48 12.45
C VAL A 206 -3.55 -6.59 13.10
N ILE A 207 -2.62 -5.69 12.79
CA ILE A 207 -1.30 -5.63 13.47
C ILE A 207 -1.48 -5.31 14.96
N ASP A 208 -2.27 -4.28 15.28
CA ASP A 208 -2.50 -3.83 16.66
C ASP A 208 -3.15 -4.93 17.51
N SER A 209 -4.01 -5.77 16.93
CA SER A 209 -4.62 -6.92 17.62
C SER A 209 -3.58 -7.94 18.14
N ARG A 210 -2.42 -8.04 17.48
CA ARG A 210 -1.32 -8.95 17.86
C ARG A 210 -0.35 -8.31 18.86
N LYS A 211 -0.53 -7.03 19.19
CA LYS A 211 0.36 -6.33 20.12
C LYS A 211 0.43 -7.00 21.49
N GLY A 212 -0.68 -7.54 21.98
CA GLY A 212 -0.69 -8.30 23.24
C GLY A 212 0.18 -9.56 23.20
N GLU A 213 0.23 -10.27 22.07
CA GLU A 213 1.11 -11.44 21.89
C GLU A 213 2.58 -11.02 21.85
N TYR A 214 2.89 -9.92 21.15
CA TYR A 214 4.22 -9.33 21.11
C TYR A 214 4.68 -8.90 22.52
N ASP A 215 3.88 -8.12 23.24
CA ASP A 215 4.21 -7.62 24.58
C ASP A 215 4.39 -8.80 25.57
N ALA A 216 3.59 -9.87 25.44
CA ALA A 216 3.75 -11.09 26.23
C ALA A 216 5.08 -11.82 25.94
N LEU A 217 5.47 -11.96 24.67
CA LEU A 217 6.75 -12.56 24.28
C LEU A 217 7.94 -11.74 24.80
N MET A 218 7.85 -10.41 24.72
CA MET A 218 8.89 -9.52 25.25
C MET A 218 9.00 -9.57 26.77
N SER A 219 7.87 -9.71 27.47
CA SER A 219 7.85 -9.90 28.92
C SER A 219 8.54 -11.22 29.32
N ILE A 220 8.24 -12.34 28.62
CA ILE A 220 8.90 -13.64 28.86
C ILE A 220 10.41 -13.58 28.59
N ALA A 221 10.84 -12.77 27.61
CA ALA A 221 12.25 -12.54 27.36
C ALA A 221 12.94 -11.84 28.54
N SER A 222 12.25 -10.87 29.16
CA SER A 222 12.79 -10.09 30.28
C SER A 222 12.89 -10.87 31.60
N THR A 223 12.11 -11.95 31.76
CA THR A 223 12.14 -12.80 32.96
C THR A 223 13.23 -13.88 32.94
N GLY A 224 14.08 -13.92 31.89
CA GLY A 224 15.23 -14.81 31.85
C GLY A 224 14.92 -16.27 31.52
N VAL A 225 13.68 -16.62 31.11
CA VAL A 225 13.34 -17.97 30.63
C VAL A 225 14.12 -18.34 29.34
N ALA A 226 14.68 -17.32 28.67
CA ALA A 226 15.64 -17.48 27.58
C ALA A 226 17.07 -17.84 28.03
N GLU A 227 17.41 -17.69 29.32
CA GLU A 227 18.68 -18.13 29.90
C GLU A 227 18.54 -19.56 30.44
N THR A 228 18.76 -20.53 29.56
CA THR A 228 19.20 -21.92 29.80
C THR A 228 18.96 -22.52 31.20
N PRO A 229 18.04 -23.49 31.35
CA PRO A 229 18.19 -24.56 32.33
C PRO A 229 19.35 -25.46 31.89
N ARG A 230 20.39 -25.54 32.73
CA ARG A 230 21.53 -26.46 32.70
C ARG A 230 21.29 -27.75 31.91
N SER A 231 21.53 -27.72 30.60
CA SER A 231 21.75 -28.91 29.78
C SER A 231 23.23 -28.99 29.44
N ARG A 232 23.74 -30.22 29.41
CA ARG A 232 25.13 -30.60 29.09
C ARG A 232 25.82 -29.65 28.09
N PRO A 233 27.13 -29.38 28.27
CA PRO A 233 27.91 -28.43 27.47
C PRO A 233 28.28 -28.99 26.07
N ASP A 234 27.34 -29.65 25.39
CA ASP A 234 27.54 -30.13 24.03
C ASP A 234 26.22 -30.13 23.27
N GLN A 235 25.72 -28.91 23.00
CA GLN A 235 24.89 -28.59 21.84
C GLN A 235 24.74 -27.07 21.75
N THR A 236 25.52 -26.48 20.85
CA THR A 236 25.35 -25.11 20.32
C THR A 236 23.94 -24.93 19.76
N SER A 237 23.01 -24.44 20.57
CA SER A 237 21.69 -23.96 20.13
C SER A 237 21.47 -22.57 20.72
N ALA A 238 22.04 -21.59 20.04
CA ALA A 238 21.85 -20.17 20.33
C ALA A 238 20.46 -19.70 19.87
N ASN A 239 19.36 -20.17 20.47
CA ASN A 239 18.05 -20.07 19.78
C ASN A 239 16.90 -19.35 20.54
N GLY A 240 17.07 -18.93 21.79
CA GLY A 240 16.03 -18.18 22.54
C GLY A 240 16.17 -16.66 22.46
N ALA A 241 17.29 -16.13 22.97
CA ALA A 241 17.57 -14.68 22.99
C ALA A 241 17.71 -14.07 21.57
N GLY A 242 18.25 -14.84 20.62
CA GLY A 242 18.32 -14.43 19.22
C GLY A 242 16.94 -14.31 18.57
N LEU A 243 16.00 -15.20 18.89
CA LEU A 243 14.65 -15.20 18.32
C LEU A 243 13.85 -13.97 18.74
N ILE A 244 14.01 -13.51 19.99
CA ILE A 244 13.39 -12.26 20.47
C ILE A 244 13.87 -11.06 19.69
N GLY A 245 15.18 -10.93 19.49
CA GLY A 245 15.74 -9.84 18.69
C GLY A 245 15.21 -9.85 17.25
N VAL A 246 14.99 -11.05 16.68
CA VAL A 246 14.37 -11.19 15.35
C VAL A 246 12.90 -10.76 15.37
N VAL A 247 12.12 -11.17 16.37
CA VAL A 247 10.70 -10.75 16.55
C VAL A 247 10.60 -9.24 16.68
N GLU A 248 11.43 -8.62 17.52
CA GLU A 248 11.48 -7.16 17.69
C GLU A 248 11.79 -6.44 16.38
N ALA A 249 12.80 -6.93 15.65
CA ALA A 249 13.19 -6.35 14.37
C ALA A 249 12.06 -6.45 13.33
N HIS A 250 11.36 -7.58 13.26
CA HIS A 250 10.23 -7.78 12.33
C HIS A 250 9.03 -6.93 12.73
N TRP A 251 8.73 -6.80 14.02
CA TRP A 251 7.65 -5.95 14.52
C TRP A 251 7.90 -4.48 14.15
N LYS A 252 9.13 -3.99 14.42
CA LYS A 252 9.54 -2.63 14.06
C LYS A 252 9.51 -2.41 12.55
N ARG A 253 9.96 -3.39 11.76
CA ARG A 253 9.93 -3.32 10.29
C ARG A 253 8.50 -3.23 9.76
N ALA A 254 7.57 -4.04 10.29
CA ALA A 254 6.16 -3.98 9.92
C ALA A 254 5.56 -2.60 10.20
N GLY A 255 5.85 -2.02 11.38
CA GLY A 255 5.45 -0.64 11.71
C GLY A 255 6.01 0.40 10.73
N GLN A 256 7.30 0.32 10.41
CA GLN A 256 7.92 1.22 9.43
C GLN A 256 7.33 1.09 8.03
N HIS A 257 6.97 -0.13 7.61
CA HIS A 257 6.31 -0.35 6.32
C HIS A 257 4.87 0.19 6.33
N LEU A 258 4.17 0.08 7.47
CA LEU A 258 2.83 0.63 7.64
C LEU A 258 2.86 2.17 7.53
N ASP A 259 3.80 2.82 8.21
CA ASP A 259 3.97 4.27 8.15
C ASP A 259 4.28 4.74 6.71
N LYS A 260 5.25 4.08 6.05
CA LYS A 260 5.60 4.38 4.65
C LYS A 260 4.45 4.16 3.68
N ARG A 261 3.67 3.10 3.87
CA ARG A 261 2.48 2.84 3.05
C ARG A 261 1.42 3.92 3.30
N GLY A 262 1.26 4.38 4.54
CA GLY A 262 0.40 5.51 4.87
C GLY A 262 0.80 6.79 4.15
N GLU A 263 2.09 7.14 4.17
CA GLU A 263 2.63 8.27 3.41
C GLU A 263 2.38 8.14 1.91
N ALA A 264 2.58 6.94 1.34
CA ALA A 264 2.34 6.66 -0.06
C ALA A 264 0.85 6.76 -0.46
N VAL A 265 -0.06 6.27 0.39
CA VAL A 265 -1.51 6.40 0.18
C VAL A 265 -1.95 7.86 0.22
N VAL A 266 -1.42 8.65 1.15
CA VAL A 266 -1.69 10.10 1.20
C VAL A 266 -1.14 10.82 -0.03
N ALA A 267 0.07 10.48 -0.47
CA ALA A 267 0.65 11.05 -1.69
C ALA A 267 -0.18 10.72 -2.94
N GLU A 268 -0.65 9.47 -3.06
CA GLU A 268 -1.54 9.07 -4.16
C GLU A 268 -2.89 9.77 -4.06
N ARG A 269 -3.45 9.96 -2.85
CA ARG A 269 -4.66 10.79 -2.67
C ARG A 269 -4.46 12.20 -3.21
N THR A 270 -3.41 12.90 -2.79
CA THR A 270 -3.14 14.28 -3.23
C THR A 270 -2.98 14.36 -4.74
N LYS A 271 -2.31 13.38 -5.35
CA LYS A 271 -2.18 13.28 -6.81
C LYS A 271 -3.54 13.11 -7.48
N GLN A 272 -4.38 12.18 -7.01
CA GLN A 272 -5.71 11.95 -7.58
C GLN A 272 -6.68 13.12 -7.34
N GLU A 273 -6.56 13.82 -6.22
CA GLU A 273 -7.31 15.06 -5.94
C GLU A 273 -6.90 16.17 -6.93
N GLY A 274 -5.60 16.31 -7.20
CA GLY A 274 -5.07 17.23 -8.21
C GLY A 274 -5.60 16.91 -9.61
N ILE A 275 -5.55 15.63 -10.01
CA ILE A 275 -6.13 15.15 -11.27
C ILE A 275 -7.63 15.47 -11.36
N SER A 276 -8.39 15.20 -10.29
CA SER A 276 -9.83 15.47 -10.27
C SER A 276 -10.14 16.97 -10.33
N ALA A 277 -9.35 17.82 -9.67
CA ALA A 277 -9.48 19.26 -9.73
C ALA A 277 -9.21 19.80 -11.14
N LEU A 278 -8.15 19.30 -11.78
CA LEU A 278 -7.81 19.65 -13.15
C LEU A 278 -8.91 19.20 -14.14
N ALA A 279 -9.45 18.00 -13.95
CA ALA A 279 -10.55 17.49 -14.76
C ALA A 279 -11.81 18.36 -14.64
N ARG A 280 -12.12 18.88 -13.44
CA ARG A 280 -13.20 19.87 -13.25
C ARG A 280 -12.88 21.21 -13.92
N SER A 281 -11.67 21.73 -13.75
CA SER A 281 -11.25 22.98 -14.37
C SER A 281 -11.40 22.93 -15.90
N PHE A 282 -11.00 21.82 -16.52
CA PHE A 282 -11.21 21.59 -17.94
C PHE A 282 -12.71 21.55 -18.29
N ALA A 283 -13.52 20.82 -17.52
CA ALA A 283 -14.96 20.73 -17.78
C ALA A 283 -15.66 22.09 -17.68
N ASP A 284 -15.31 22.90 -16.68
CA ASP A 284 -15.84 24.25 -16.50
C ASP A 284 -15.42 25.17 -17.67
N ALA A 285 -14.14 25.16 -18.04
CA ALA A 285 -13.62 25.96 -19.17
C ALA A 285 -14.21 25.52 -20.52
N ALA A 286 -14.35 24.21 -20.72
CA ALA A 286 -14.95 23.63 -21.92
C ALA A 286 -16.42 24.02 -22.06
N THR A 287 -17.18 23.96 -20.96
CA THR A 287 -18.59 24.38 -20.92
C THR A 287 -18.71 25.87 -21.18
N GLU A 288 -17.86 26.70 -20.54
CA GLU A 288 -17.83 28.14 -20.74
C GLU A 288 -17.58 28.51 -22.22
N LEU A 289 -16.62 27.85 -22.87
CA LEU A 289 -16.31 28.07 -24.28
C LEU A 289 -17.46 27.58 -25.18
N HIS A 290 -18.01 26.39 -24.92
CA HIS A 290 -19.09 25.82 -25.71
C HIS A 290 -20.35 26.71 -25.68
N ASP A 291 -20.75 27.15 -24.49
CA ASP A 291 -21.90 28.04 -24.30
C ASP A 291 -21.68 29.38 -25.00
N TRP A 292 -20.45 29.92 -24.91
CA TRP A 292 -20.08 31.15 -25.60
C TRP A 292 -20.12 31.00 -27.13
N ILE A 293 -19.58 29.90 -27.68
CA ILE A 293 -19.66 29.60 -29.13
C ILE A 293 -21.12 29.50 -29.56
N GLY A 294 -21.97 28.84 -28.77
CA GLY A 294 -23.40 28.74 -29.01
C GLY A 294 -24.08 30.11 -29.09
N ALA A 295 -23.75 31.01 -28.15
CA ALA A 295 -24.28 32.38 -28.14
C ALA A 295 -23.85 33.19 -29.38
N GLN A 296 -22.58 33.09 -29.80
CA GLN A 296 -22.11 33.78 -31.00
C GLN A 296 -22.72 33.21 -32.28
N LYS A 297 -22.87 31.88 -32.38
CA LYS A 297 -23.61 31.24 -33.48
C LYS A 297 -25.07 31.71 -33.55
N ALA A 298 -25.72 31.94 -32.41
CA ALA A 298 -27.07 32.50 -32.36
C ALA A 298 -27.10 33.96 -32.88
N THR A 299 -26.10 34.79 -32.52
CA THR A 299 -25.97 36.16 -33.06
C THR A 299 -25.70 36.16 -34.57
N LEU A 300 -24.87 35.24 -35.06
CA LEU A 300 -24.56 35.10 -36.49
C LEU A 300 -25.79 34.71 -37.32
N THR A 301 -26.64 33.84 -36.78
CA THR A 301 -27.89 33.43 -37.44
C THR A 301 -29.00 34.47 -37.32
N GLY A 302 -29.00 35.26 -36.23
CA GLY A 302 -29.92 36.37 -36.01
C GLY A 302 -29.61 37.66 -36.79
N THR A 303 -28.45 37.75 -37.46
CA THR A 303 -28.08 38.92 -38.27
C THR A 303 -29.12 39.18 -39.36
N SER A 304 -29.78 40.34 -39.29
CA SER A 304 -30.88 40.74 -40.15
C SER A 304 -30.99 42.27 -40.22
N GLY A 305 -31.72 42.79 -41.22
CA GLY A 305 -31.84 44.24 -41.47
C GLY A 305 -31.26 44.65 -42.82
N SER A 306 -30.94 45.95 -42.97
CA SER A 306 -30.26 46.48 -44.16
C SER A 306 -28.84 45.88 -44.29
N LEU A 307 -28.23 45.95 -45.48
CA LEU A 307 -26.88 45.40 -45.66
C LEU A 307 -25.86 46.16 -44.80
N GLU A 308 -26.07 47.46 -44.60
CA GLU A 308 -25.27 48.30 -43.71
C GLU A 308 -25.43 47.91 -42.23
N ASP A 309 -26.65 47.62 -41.79
CA ASP A 309 -26.90 47.13 -40.42
C ASP A 309 -26.29 45.74 -40.21
N GLN A 310 -26.41 44.86 -41.20
CA GLN A 310 -25.81 43.52 -41.16
C GLN A 310 -24.28 43.61 -41.09
N LEU A 311 -23.65 44.49 -41.88
CA LEU A 311 -22.21 44.71 -41.86
C LEU A 311 -21.72 45.23 -40.50
N SER A 312 -22.47 46.16 -39.89
CA SER A 312 -22.18 46.67 -38.54
C SER A 312 -22.31 45.57 -37.47
N GLN A 313 -23.40 44.80 -37.51
CA GLN A 313 -23.63 43.68 -36.58
C GLN A 313 -22.54 42.60 -36.71
N LEU A 314 -22.16 42.25 -37.94
CA LEU A 314 -21.12 41.25 -38.19
C LEU A 314 -19.71 41.76 -37.84
N GLY A 315 -19.43 43.05 -38.00
CA GLY A 315 -18.17 43.67 -37.54
C GLY A 315 -18.05 43.67 -36.01
N ALA A 316 -19.16 43.96 -35.31
CA ALA A 316 -19.23 43.82 -33.85
C ALA A 316 -19.06 42.36 -33.42
N LEU A 317 -19.70 41.42 -34.13
CA LEU A 317 -19.55 39.98 -33.89
C LEU A 317 -18.11 39.51 -34.09
N LYS A 318 -17.43 39.94 -35.16
CA LYS A 318 -16.02 39.62 -35.41
C LYS A 318 -15.10 40.13 -34.29
N THR A 319 -15.39 41.32 -33.76
CA THR A 319 -14.65 41.86 -32.62
C THR A 319 -14.91 41.03 -31.36
N SER A 320 -16.18 40.69 -31.08
CA SER A 320 -16.55 39.82 -29.96
C SER A 320 -15.94 38.42 -30.11
N ASN A 321 -15.85 37.88 -31.33
CA ASN A 321 -15.27 36.57 -31.58
C ASN A 321 -13.80 36.47 -31.13
N GLY A 322 -13.07 37.60 -31.12
CA GLY A 322 -11.72 37.69 -30.58
C GLY A 322 -11.64 37.38 -29.08
N GLU A 323 -12.72 37.54 -28.30
CA GLU A 323 -12.80 37.17 -26.89
C GLU A 323 -12.84 35.64 -26.67
N GLY A 324 -13.20 34.88 -27.71
CA GLY A 324 -13.18 33.42 -27.67
C GLY A 324 -11.78 32.83 -27.69
N LYS A 325 -10.81 33.53 -28.31
CA LYS A 325 -9.41 33.09 -28.40
C LYS A 325 -8.75 32.81 -27.04
N PRO A 326 -8.77 33.74 -26.04
CA PRO A 326 -8.20 33.44 -24.72
C PRO A 326 -8.95 32.32 -23.97
N LYS A 327 -10.25 32.12 -24.27
CA LYS A 327 -11.02 31.00 -23.70
C LYS A 327 -10.59 29.66 -24.31
N LEU A 328 -10.34 29.62 -25.62
CA LEU A 328 -9.78 28.46 -26.31
C LEU A 328 -8.38 28.13 -25.79
N GLU A 329 -7.50 29.12 -25.65
CA GLU A 329 -6.16 28.93 -25.09
C GLU A 329 -6.21 28.33 -23.68
N LYS A 330 -7.17 28.75 -22.84
CA LYS A 330 -7.39 28.17 -21.51
C LYS A 330 -7.82 26.70 -21.58
N VAL A 331 -8.73 26.35 -22.49
CA VAL A 331 -9.18 24.95 -22.71
C VAL A 331 -8.03 24.08 -23.21
N GLU A 332 -7.26 24.55 -24.19
CA GLU A 332 -6.08 23.84 -24.73
C GLU A 332 -5.02 23.64 -23.63
N HIS A 333 -4.77 24.66 -22.81
CA HIS A 333 -3.83 24.57 -21.70
C HIS A 333 -4.27 23.51 -20.67
N SER A 334 -5.52 23.57 -20.21
CA SER A 334 -6.04 22.56 -19.27
C SER A 334 -6.10 21.14 -19.89
N ALA A 335 -6.32 21.03 -21.20
CA ALA A 335 -6.26 19.74 -21.90
C ALA A 335 -4.82 19.17 -21.94
N ALA A 336 -3.83 20.03 -22.16
CA ALA A 336 -2.42 19.64 -22.15
C ALA A 336 -2.00 19.18 -20.75
N GLU A 337 -2.39 19.90 -19.69
CA GLU A 337 -2.12 19.48 -18.31
C GLU A 337 -2.76 18.11 -17.99
N LEU A 338 -3.97 17.83 -18.50
CA LEU A 338 -4.62 16.52 -18.32
C LEU A 338 -3.88 15.40 -19.06
N ALA A 339 -3.41 15.68 -20.27
CA ALA A 339 -2.62 14.74 -21.06
C ALA A 339 -1.28 14.42 -20.38
N ASP A 340 -0.59 15.43 -19.86
CA ASP A 340 0.66 15.28 -19.11
C ASP A 340 0.46 14.49 -17.80
N ALA A 341 -0.71 14.64 -17.17
CA ALA A 341 -1.12 13.83 -16.02
C ALA A 341 -1.55 12.39 -16.39
N GLY A 342 -1.59 12.03 -17.67
CA GLY A 342 -1.96 10.70 -18.16
C GLY A 342 -3.47 10.42 -18.14
N VAL A 343 -4.31 11.44 -18.00
CA VAL A 343 -5.77 11.31 -17.92
C VAL A 343 -6.33 11.14 -19.33
N ARG A 344 -6.91 9.97 -19.62
CA ARG A 344 -7.49 9.67 -20.95
C ARG A 344 -8.96 10.05 -21.10
N SER A 345 -9.70 10.08 -20.00
CA SER A 345 -11.14 10.30 -20.01
C SER A 345 -11.52 11.17 -18.83
N ASN A 346 -12.29 12.22 -19.10
CA ASN A 346 -12.80 13.11 -18.08
C ASN A 346 -14.22 12.69 -17.66
N PRO A 347 -14.47 12.38 -16.37
CA PRO A 347 -15.83 12.05 -15.91
C PRO A 347 -16.83 13.23 -15.93
N PHE A 348 -16.34 14.47 -15.98
CA PHE A 348 -17.17 15.68 -15.80
C PHE A 348 -17.65 16.30 -17.11
N THR A 349 -17.06 15.94 -18.25
CA THR A 349 -17.49 16.45 -19.56
C THR A 349 -17.19 15.45 -20.68
N GLN A 350 -18.03 15.48 -21.72
CA GLN A 350 -17.82 14.72 -22.97
C GLN A 350 -17.19 15.61 -24.07
N LEU A 351 -17.04 16.91 -23.80
CA LEU A 351 -16.44 17.85 -24.75
C LEU A 351 -14.93 17.62 -24.81
N THR A 352 -14.40 17.59 -26.04
CA THR A 352 -12.95 17.48 -26.27
C THR A 352 -12.38 18.82 -26.70
N SER A 353 -11.12 19.06 -26.38
CA SER A 353 -10.42 20.28 -26.82
C SER A 353 -10.46 20.44 -28.33
N ASP A 354 -10.23 19.34 -29.05
CA ASP A 354 -10.23 19.33 -30.53
C ASP A 354 -11.60 19.66 -31.11
N GLN A 355 -12.69 19.14 -30.51
CA GLN A 355 -14.04 19.49 -30.92
C GLN A 355 -14.32 20.99 -30.71
N LEU A 356 -13.96 21.54 -29.55
CA LEU A 356 -14.20 22.96 -29.24
C LEU A 356 -13.38 23.89 -30.12
N LYS A 357 -12.13 23.51 -30.42
CA LYS A 357 -11.29 24.21 -31.39
C LYS A 357 -11.94 24.26 -32.76
N LEU A 358 -12.38 23.12 -33.27
CA LEU A 358 -13.07 23.05 -34.55
C LEU A 358 -14.36 23.88 -34.56
N GLU A 359 -15.16 23.82 -33.48
CA GLU A 359 -16.40 24.59 -33.37
C GLU A 359 -16.16 26.11 -33.35
N TYR A 360 -15.04 26.56 -32.78
CA TYR A 360 -14.60 27.95 -32.76
C TYR A 360 -14.10 28.41 -34.14
N GLU A 361 -13.22 27.63 -34.77
CA GLU A 361 -12.71 27.91 -36.12
C GLU A 361 -13.86 28.01 -37.13
N GLN A 362 -14.83 27.09 -37.06
CA GLN A 362 -16.03 27.14 -37.90
C GLN A 362 -16.87 28.40 -37.67
N LEU A 363 -16.93 28.92 -36.44
CA LEU A 363 -17.63 30.17 -36.15
C LEU A 363 -16.91 31.38 -36.75
N GLU A 364 -15.58 31.43 -36.65
CA GLU A 364 -14.77 32.49 -37.26
C GLU A 364 -14.91 32.48 -38.78
N ASP A 365 -14.77 31.31 -39.41
CA ASP A 365 -14.91 31.14 -40.85
C ASP A 365 -16.30 31.53 -41.33
N ALA A 366 -17.36 31.08 -40.63
CA ALA A 366 -18.74 31.43 -40.98
C ALA A 366 -19.00 32.94 -40.82
N THR A 367 -18.42 33.58 -39.80
CA THR A 367 -18.53 35.03 -39.60
C THR A 367 -17.82 35.81 -40.71
N ASN A 368 -16.59 35.41 -41.06
CA ASN A 368 -15.81 36.04 -42.13
C ASN A 368 -16.45 35.81 -43.51
N ALA A 369 -16.98 34.61 -43.78
CA ALA A 369 -17.67 34.31 -45.03
C ALA A 369 -18.96 35.13 -45.18
N LYS A 370 -19.73 35.28 -44.10
CA LYS A 370 -20.95 36.09 -44.10
C LYS A 370 -20.62 37.59 -44.25
N LEU A 371 -19.55 38.07 -43.61
CA LEU A 371 -19.03 39.43 -43.84
C LEU A 371 -18.67 39.66 -45.30
N ALA A 372 -17.86 38.78 -45.90
CA ALA A 372 -17.43 38.91 -47.29
C ALA A 372 -18.62 38.87 -48.27
N THR A 373 -19.63 38.04 -47.99
CA THR A 373 -20.85 37.97 -48.79
C THR A 373 -21.64 39.27 -48.72
N VAL A 374 -21.84 39.82 -47.51
CA VAL A 374 -22.54 41.10 -47.32
C VAL A 374 -21.76 42.24 -47.95
N GLU A 375 -20.43 42.27 -47.82
CA GLU A 375 -19.55 43.24 -48.47
C GLU A 375 -19.68 43.18 -50.00
N GLN A 376 -19.67 41.98 -50.58
CA GLN A 376 -19.83 41.76 -52.02
C GLN A 376 -21.21 42.18 -52.52
N GLU A 377 -22.29 41.87 -51.78
CA GLU A 377 -23.64 42.31 -52.13
C GLU A 377 -23.79 43.83 -52.03
N LEU A 378 -23.15 44.46 -51.04
CA LEU A 378 -23.18 45.90 -50.84
C LEU A 378 -22.40 46.61 -51.95
N PHE A 379 -21.25 46.05 -52.35
CA PHE A 379 -20.49 46.50 -53.51
C PHE A 379 -21.27 46.35 -54.82
N GLY A 380 -21.91 45.19 -55.04
CA GLY A 380 -22.74 44.94 -56.22
C GLY A 380 -23.97 45.87 -56.30
N LYS A 381 -24.61 46.18 -55.15
CA LYS A 381 -25.72 47.15 -55.12
C LYS A 381 -25.27 48.58 -55.38
N LYS A 382 -24.10 49.00 -54.87
CA LYS A 382 -23.54 50.32 -55.16
C LYS A 382 -23.19 50.48 -56.64
N ASN A 383 -22.75 49.39 -57.28
CA ASN A 383 -22.29 49.39 -58.67
C ASN A 383 -23.26 48.70 -59.63
N ALA A 384 -24.57 48.74 -59.35
CA ALA A 384 -25.61 48.01 -60.07
C ALA A 384 -25.76 48.36 -61.57
N GLN A 385 -25.01 49.35 -62.07
CA GLN A 385 -24.96 49.74 -63.49
C GLN A 385 -23.95 48.91 -64.30
N VAL A 386 -23.14 48.06 -63.67
CA VAL A 386 -22.08 47.27 -64.32
C VAL A 386 -22.44 45.79 -64.27
N SER A 387 -22.33 45.09 -65.40
CA SER A 387 -22.54 43.64 -65.41
C SER A 387 -21.42 42.92 -64.63
N PRO A 388 -21.67 41.73 -64.06
CA PRO A 388 -20.62 40.96 -63.37
C PRO A 388 -19.40 40.66 -64.25
N GLU A 389 -19.61 40.53 -65.56
CA GLU A 389 -18.56 40.29 -66.56
C GLU A 389 -17.71 41.54 -66.80
N GLN A 390 -18.35 42.71 -66.97
CA GLN A 390 -17.65 44.00 -67.12
C GLN A 390 -16.87 44.38 -65.85
N LEU A 391 -17.43 44.08 -64.68
CA LEU A 391 -16.77 44.31 -63.39
C LEU A 391 -15.51 43.43 -63.24
N ALA A 392 -15.55 42.20 -63.75
CA ALA A 392 -14.39 41.31 -63.76
C ALA A 392 -13.30 41.81 -64.72
N GLU A 393 -13.67 42.31 -65.90
CA GLU A 393 -12.73 42.93 -66.85
C GLU A 393 -12.07 44.19 -66.25
N PHE A 394 -12.86 45.08 -65.64
CA PHE A 394 -12.31 46.26 -64.95
C PHE A 394 -11.37 45.87 -63.82
N LYS A 395 -11.68 44.80 -63.09
CA LYS A 395 -10.81 44.27 -62.03
C LYS A 395 -9.51 43.70 -62.58
N GLU A 396 -9.56 42.98 -63.70
CA GLU A 396 -8.37 42.42 -64.34
C GLU A 396 -7.43 43.52 -64.85
N VAL A 397 -8.00 44.54 -65.51
CA VAL A 397 -7.25 45.73 -65.93
C VAL A 397 -6.64 46.45 -64.72
N PHE A 398 -7.44 46.72 -63.69
CA PHE A 398 -6.95 47.40 -62.48
C PHE A 398 -5.76 46.67 -61.83
N VAL A 399 -5.88 45.35 -61.63
CA VAL A 399 -4.82 44.52 -61.04
C VAL A 399 -3.59 44.42 -61.95
N HIS A 400 -3.77 44.45 -63.27
CA HIS A 400 -2.65 44.43 -64.21
C HIS A 400 -1.77 45.69 -64.09
N PHE A 401 -2.38 46.84 -63.81
CA PHE A 401 -1.68 48.13 -63.77
C PHE A 401 -1.28 48.58 -62.35
N ASP A 402 -1.95 48.08 -61.30
CA ASP A 402 -1.55 48.23 -59.89
C ASP A 402 -0.32 47.36 -59.58
N LYS A 403 0.87 47.89 -59.84
CA LYS A 403 2.13 47.12 -59.76
C LYS A 403 2.58 46.88 -58.34
N ASP A 404 2.24 47.78 -57.42
CA ASP A 404 2.60 47.67 -56.01
C ASP A 404 1.55 46.89 -55.20
N SER A 405 0.45 46.48 -55.86
CA SER A 405 -0.69 45.81 -55.22
C SER A 405 -1.23 46.62 -54.04
N SER A 406 -1.16 47.96 -54.13
CA SER A 406 -1.65 48.86 -53.10
C SER A 406 -3.18 48.98 -53.12
N ASN A 407 -3.84 48.29 -54.06
CA ASN A 407 -5.28 48.31 -54.27
C ASN A 407 -5.79 49.73 -54.58
N SER A 408 -4.94 50.54 -55.22
CA SER A 408 -5.18 51.94 -55.60
C SER A 408 -4.22 52.34 -56.72
N LEU A 409 -4.70 53.04 -57.75
CA LEU A 409 -3.86 53.48 -58.86
C LEU A 409 -3.27 54.87 -58.60
N GLU A 410 -1.97 55.01 -58.83
CA GLU A 410 -1.28 56.30 -58.87
C GLU A 410 -1.39 56.97 -60.25
N ALA A 411 -1.05 58.26 -60.34
CA ALA A 411 -1.23 59.06 -61.57
C ALA A 411 -0.53 58.44 -62.80
N PHE A 412 0.68 57.90 -62.63
CA PHE A 412 1.41 57.25 -63.71
C PHE A 412 0.82 55.87 -64.08
N GLU A 413 0.17 55.18 -63.15
CA GLU A 413 -0.49 53.88 -63.39
C GLU A 413 -1.81 54.10 -64.12
N LEU A 414 -2.57 55.13 -63.74
CA LEU A 414 -3.75 55.55 -64.52
C LEU A 414 -3.36 55.97 -65.94
N ALA A 415 -2.25 56.69 -66.11
CA ALA A 415 -1.73 57.03 -67.44
C ALA A 415 -1.46 55.77 -68.29
N ALA A 416 -0.87 54.74 -67.69
CA ALA A 416 -0.60 53.48 -68.35
C ALA A 416 -1.87 52.71 -68.71
N VAL A 417 -2.91 52.76 -67.84
CA VAL A 417 -4.23 52.20 -68.15
C VAL A 417 -4.85 52.89 -69.37
N LEU A 418 -4.85 54.23 -69.39
CA LEU A 418 -5.42 55.01 -70.50
C LEU A 418 -4.68 54.73 -71.81
N GLN A 419 -3.35 54.66 -71.75
CA GLN A 419 -2.53 54.30 -72.90
C GLN A 419 -2.83 52.89 -73.41
N ALA A 420 -3.06 51.92 -72.51
CA ALA A 420 -3.44 50.56 -72.89
C ALA A 420 -4.84 50.46 -73.49
N LEU A 421 -5.74 51.39 -73.15
CA LEU A 421 -7.04 51.57 -73.78
C LEU A 421 -6.95 52.33 -75.12
N GLY A 422 -5.76 52.80 -75.52
CA GLY A 422 -5.52 53.52 -76.77
C GLY A 422 -5.65 55.04 -76.67
N GLU A 423 -5.77 55.59 -75.46
CA GLU A 423 -5.82 57.03 -75.20
C GLU A 423 -4.46 57.54 -74.70
N ASP A 424 -3.80 58.40 -75.48
CA ASP A 424 -2.62 59.15 -75.02
C ASP A 424 -3.06 60.40 -74.25
N ALA A 425 -3.44 60.22 -72.98
CA ALA A 425 -3.84 61.31 -72.10
C ALA A 425 -2.62 62.12 -71.60
N THR A 426 -2.76 63.44 -71.59
CA THR A 426 -1.76 64.37 -71.04
C THR A 426 -1.77 64.38 -69.51
N GLU A 427 -0.69 64.86 -68.90
CA GLU A 427 -0.59 64.99 -67.44
C GLU A 427 -1.70 65.88 -66.86
N GLU A 428 -2.13 66.90 -67.61
CA GLU A 428 -3.24 67.79 -67.25
C GLU A 428 -4.58 67.03 -67.24
N GLU A 429 -4.87 66.22 -68.26
CA GLU A 429 -6.09 65.41 -68.34
C GLU A 429 -6.14 64.32 -67.27
N ILE A 430 -5.00 63.67 -66.99
CA ILE A 430 -4.91 62.69 -65.90
C ILE A 430 -5.23 63.37 -64.57
N GLN A 431 -4.67 64.56 -64.31
CA GLN A 431 -4.95 65.31 -63.09
C GLN A 431 -6.43 65.72 -62.99
N GLU A 432 -7.08 66.07 -64.10
CA GLU A 432 -8.52 66.35 -64.16
C GLU A 432 -9.35 65.11 -63.81
N LEU A 433 -8.98 63.93 -64.30
CA LEU A 433 -9.64 62.67 -63.95
C LEU A 433 -9.47 62.33 -62.47
N PHE A 434 -8.27 62.54 -61.89
CA PHE A 434 -8.08 62.42 -60.44
C PHE A 434 -8.96 63.40 -59.67
N ASN A 435 -9.01 64.67 -60.09
CA ASN A 435 -9.85 65.67 -59.43
C ASN A 435 -11.34 65.31 -59.51
N LYS A 436 -11.79 64.70 -60.61
CA LYS A 436 -13.19 64.30 -60.82
C LYS A 436 -13.56 63.03 -60.06
N TYR A 437 -12.71 62.01 -60.06
CA TYR A 437 -13.06 60.67 -59.56
C TYR A 437 -12.37 60.27 -58.26
N ALA A 438 -11.20 60.83 -57.92
CA ALA A 438 -10.47 60.47 -56.69
C ALA A 438 -11.02 61.17 -55.43
N GLN A 439 -12.05 62.02 -55.55
CA GLN A 439 -12.74 62.69 -54.43
C GLN A 439 -11.80 63.41 -53.42
N GLY A 440 -10.64 63.88 -53.88
CA GLY A 440 -9.64 64.58 -53.06
C GLY A 440 -8.54 63.68 -52.48
N GLU A 441 -8.54 62.39 -52.77
CA GLU A 441 -7.45 61.47 -52.44
C GLU A 441 -6.32 61.51 -53.49
N PRO A 442 -5.05 61.30 -53.09
CA PRO A 442 -3.91 61.32 -54.02
C PRO A 442 -3.79 60.04 -54.86
N LYS A 443 -4.60 59.03 -54.56
CA LYS A 443 -4.67 57.76 -55.29
C LYS A 443 -6.11 57.40 -55.62
N LEU A 444 -6.31 56.63 -56.68
CA LEU A 444 -7.62 56.27 -57.17
C LEU A 444 -7.95 54.82 -56.77
N THR A 445 -8.86 54.64 -55.82
CA THR A 445 -9.30 53.31 -55.35
C THR A 445 -10.05 52.55 -56.43
N PHE A 446 -10.16 51.22 -56.30
CA PHE A 446 -10.90 50.40 -57.27
C PHE A 446 -12.35 50.88 -57.50
N ASP A 447 -13.06 51.30 -56.44
CA ASP A 447 -14.42 51.84 -56.53
C ASP A 447 -14.48 53.12 -57.39
N ASN A 448 -13.49 54.01 -57.23
CA ASN A 448 -13.38 55.23 -58.02
C ASN A 448 -13.02 54.92 -59.48
N PHE A 449 -12.23 53.87 -59.71
CA PHE A 449 -11.84 53.39 -61.04
C PHE A 449 -13.02 52.84 -61.81
N ILE A 450 -13.91 52.11 -61.14
CA ILE A 450 -15.15 51.65 -61.76
C ILE A 450 -16.00 52.82 -62.23
N ASN A 451 -16.17 53.86 -61.41
CA ASN A 451 -16.94 55.04 -61.80
C ASN A 451 -16.33 55.77 -63.01
N LEU A 452 -14.99 55.88 -63.07
CA LEU A 452 -14.26 56.40 -64.23
C LEU A 452 -14.53 55.56 -65.49
N MET A 453 -14.46 54.24 -65.39
CA MET A 453 -14.64 53.33 -66.52
C MET A 453 -16.10 53.28 -66.99
N ILE A 454 -17.08 53.37 -66.08
CA ILE A 454 -18.51 53.50 -66.42
C ILE A 454 -18.74 54.76 -67.25
N ASP A 455 -18.28 55.91 -66.76
CA ASP A 455 -18.45 57.19 -67.46
C ASP A 455 -17.78 57.15 -68.85
N ARG A 456 -16.59 56.56 -68.96
CA ARG A 456 -15.89 56.42 -70.25
C ARG A 456 -16.58 55.51 -71.25
N VAL A 457 -17.06 54.35 -70.81
CA VAL A 457 -17.79 53.42 -71.69
C VAL A 457 -19.08 54.07 -72.19
N GLN A 458 -19.68 54.98 -71.42
CA GLN A 458 -20.84 55.74 -71.88
C GLN A 458 -20.49 56.84 -72.90
N ASP A 459 -19.27 57.39 -72.87
CA ASP A 459 -18.81 58.46 -73.78
C ASP A 459 -18.28 57.95 -75.13
N SER A 460 -17.76 56.71 -75.23
CA SER A 460 -17.25 56.14 -76.50
C SER A 460 -18.34 55.73 -77.51
N ASP A 461 -19.59 55.62 -77.06
CA ASP A 461 -20.76 55.23 -77.86
C ASP A 461 -21.57 56.44 -78.37
N ASP A 462 -20.92 57.57 -78.69
CA ASP A 462 -21.63 58.72 -79.26
C ASP A 462 -21.95 58.50 -80.76
N ALA A 463 -23.24 58.59 -81.08
CA ALA A 463 -23.76 58.42 -82.43
C ALA A 463 -23.08 59.36 -83.44
N GLY A 464 -22.64 60.55 -83.00
CA GLY A 464 -21.96 61.53 -83.85
C GLY A 464 -20.61 61.04 -84.35
N ALA A 465 -19.79 60.46 -83.47
CA ALA A 465 -18.44 59.97 -83.81
C ALA A 465 -18.48 58.79 -84.80
N ILE A 466 -19.46 57.90 -84.63
CA ILE A 466 -19.67 56.76 -85.54
C ILE A 466 -20.18 57.24 -86.90
N LEU A 467 -21.06 58.24 -86.92
CA LEU A 467 -21.56 58.84 -88.16
C LEU A 467 -20.42 59.53 -88.94
N GLU A 468 -19.52 60.24 -88.27
CA GLU A 468 -18.37 60.89 -88.90
C GLU A 468 -17.35 59.87 -89.46
N SER A 469 -17.15 58.75 -88.77
CA SER A 469 -16.32 57.64 -89.23
C SER A 469 -16.88 57.03 -90.52
N PHE A 470 -18.20 56.79 -90.59
CA PHE A 470 -18.84 56.35 -91.82
C PHE A 470 -18.82 57.40 -92.94
N ALA A 471 -18.96 58.69 -92.60
CA ALA A 471 -18.87 59.78 -93.58
C ALA A 471 -17.48 59.87 -94.23
N THR A 472 -16.42 59.63 -93.44
CA THR A 472 -15.04 59.59 -93.93
C THR A 472 -14.82 58.39 -94.86
N LEU A 473 -15.33 57.22 -94.49
CA LEU A 473 -15.30 56.02 -95.33
C LEU A 473 -16.05 56.21 -96.65
N ALA A 474 -17.18 56.92 -96.62
CA ALA A 474 -17.96 57.26 -97.82
C ALA A 474 -17.29 58.34 -98.69
N GLY A 475 -16.11 58.85 -98.33
CA GLY A 475 -15.42 59.92 -99.04
C GLY A 475 -16.21 61.24 -99.04
N GLY A 476 -17.01 61.50 -98.01
CA GLY A 476 -17.89 62.66 -97.91
C GLY A 476 -19.23 62.53 -98.65
N ASN A 477 -19.53 61.37 -99.23
CA ASN A 477 -20.82 61.11 -99.87
C ASN A 477 -21.91 60.82 -98.82
N ALA A 478 -23.16 61.09 -99.21
CA ALA A 478 -24.34 60.80 -98.39
C ALA A 478 -24.65 59.30 -98.29
N VAL A 479 -24.04 58.47 -99.15
CA VAL A 479 -24.19 57.02 -99.19
C VAL A 479 -22.81 56.38 -99.24
N ILE A 480 -22.68 55.22 -98.59
CA ILE A 480 -21.45 54.44 -98.58
C ILE A 480 -21.62 53.21 -99.49
N THR A 481 -20.60 52.86 -100.27
CA THR A 481 -20.67 51.68 -101.15
C THR A 481 -20.07 50.45 -100.47
N GLU A 482 -20.44 49.26 -100.94
CA GLU A 482 -19.85 48.01 -100.44
C GLU A 482 -18.32 47.99 -100.63
N ALA A 483 -17.82 48.59 -101.71
CA ALA A 483 -16.39 48.69 -101.96
C ALA A 483 -15.68 49.56 -100.92
N ASP A 484 -16.31 50.67 -100.50
CA ASP A 484 -15.79 51.56 -99.46
C ASP A 484 -15.72 50.83 -98.11
N MET A 485 -16.76 50.08 -97.74
CA MET A 485 -16.75 49.30 -96.49
C MET A 485 -15.70 48.18 -96.51
N ARG A 486 -15.61 47.42 -97.61
CA ARG A 486 -14.63 46.32 -97.76
C ARG A 486 -13.17 46.81 -97.79
N SER A 487 -12.94 48.11 -98.01
CA SER A 487 -11.60 48.68 -98.00
C SER A 487 -11.00 48.80 -96.60
N VAL A 488 -11.84 48.89 -95.56
CA VAL A 488 -11.40 49.12 -94.17
C VAL A 488 -11.88 48.04 -93.20
N MET A 489 -13.00 47.38 -93.49
CA MET A 489 -13.65 46.42 -92.59
C MET A 489 -13.48 44.97 -93.05
N SER A 490 -13.58 44.04 -92.11
CA SER A 490 -13.56 42.59 -92.41
C SER A 490 -14.81 42.15 -93.18
N THR A 491 -14.71 41.02 -93.91
CA THR A 491 -15.84 40.50 -94.71
C THR A 491 -17.10 40.25 -93.88
N GLU A 492 -16.94 39.76 -92.64
CA GLU A 492 -18.05 39.49 -91.72
C GLU A 492 -18.75 40.78 -91.26
N GLN A 493 -17.99 41.83 -90.95
CA GLN A 493 -18.55 43.13 -90.55
C GLN A 493 -19.30 43.78 -91.71
N VAL A 494 -18.75 43.71 -92.92
CA VAL A 494 -19.42 44.26 -94.11
C VAL A 494 -20.72 43.52 -94.37
N ASP A 495 -20.73 42.18 -94.35
CA ASP A 495 -21.93 41.41 -94.61
C ASP A 495 -23.05 41.71 -93.60
N PHE A 496 -22.69 41.94 -92.33
CA PHE A 496 -23.62 42.42 -91.31
C PHE A 496 -24.18 43.81 -91.64
N LEU A 497 -23.31 44.77 -92.00
CA LEU A 497 -23.75 46.12 -92.36
C LEU A 497 -24.62 46.13 -93.62
N LEU A 498 -24.32 45.32 -94.63
CA LEU A 498 -25.16 45.19 -95.83
C LEU A 498 -26.56 44.64 -95.51
N GLN A 499 -26.70 43.85 -94.45
CA GLN A 499 -27.99 43.31 -93.99
C GLN A 499 -28.79 44.33 -93.16
N GLN A 500 -28.11 45.16 -92.37
CA GLN A 500 -28.75 46.11 -91.45
C GLN A 500 -28.93 47.52 -92.01
N MET A 501 -28.10 47.94 -92.97
CA MET A 501 -28.18 49.28 -93.56
C MET A 501 -29.27 49.35 -94.63
N PRO A 502 -30.11 50.40 -94.63
CA PRO A 502 -31.07 50.64 -95.70
C PRO A 502 -30.36 50.86 -97.04
N LYS A 503 -30.75 50.09 -98.06
CA LYS A 503 -30.22 50.23 -99.42
C LYS A 503 -30.92 51.38 -100.15
N VAL A 504 -30.14 52.30 -100.71
CA VAL A 504 -30.61 53.47 -101.45
C VAL A 504 -29.94 53.53 -102.83
N ASP A 505 -30.43 54.40 -103.72
CA ASP A 505 -29.95 54.43 -105.10
C ASP A 505 -28.48 54.86 -105.15
N GLY A 506 -27.60 53.94 -105.55
CA GLY A 506 -26.14 54.14 -105.58
C GLY A 506 -25.35 53.70 -104.34
N GLY A 507 -25.97 53.17 -103.27
CA GLY A 507 -25.23 52.70 -102.10
C GLY A 507 -26.09 52.31 -100.89
N TYR A 508 -25.53 52.46 -99.69
CA TYR A 508 -26.18 52.20 -98.40
C TYR A 508 -26.21 53.49 -97.56
N ASP A 509 -27.32 53.73 -96.86
CA ASP A 509 -27.49 54.90 -96.00
C ASP A 509 -26.98 54.60 -94.58
N TYR A 510 -25.75 55.03 -94.30
CA TYR A 510 -25.14 54.88 -92.99
C TYR A 510 -25.74 55.81 -91.94
N LYS A 511 -26.36 56.94 -92.32
CA LYS A 511 -26.97 57.87 -91.37
C LYS A 511 -28.23 57.28 -90.77
N ALA A 512 -29.09 56.71 -91.61
CA ALA A 512 -30.28 56.00 -91.16
C ALA A 512 -29.94 54.78 -90.30
N PHE A 513 -28.83 54.09 -90.59
CA PHE A 513 -28.34 53.00 -89.75
C PHE A 513 -27.89 53.47 -88.37
N VAL A 514 -27.07 54.53 -88.30
CA VAL A 514 -26.60 55.08 -87.02
C VAL A 514 -27.77 55.69 -86.22
N GLU A 515 -28.69 56.40 -86.86
CA GLU A 515 -29.91 56.89 -86.21
C GLU A 515 -30.81 55.74 -85.71
N ASN A 516 -30.88 54.61 -86.40
CA ASN A 516 -31.68 53.47 -85.91
C ASN A 516 -30.96 52.68 -84.80
N ALA A 517 -29.64 52.61 -84.84
CA ALA A 517 -28.83 51.93 -83.82
C ALA A 517 -28.70 52.76 -82.52
N TYR A 518 -28.63 54.09 -82.62
CA TYR A 518 -28.39 54.99 -81.49
C TYR A 518 -29.54 55.97 -81.19
N GLY A 519 -30.47 56.18 -82.12
CA GLY A 519 -31.61 57.10 -81.97
C GLY A 519 -32.80 56.54 -81.20
N SER A 520 -32.60 55.42 -80.50
CA SER A 520 -33.49 54.97 -79.43
C SER A 520 -32.79 55.14 -78.09
N LYS A 521 -32.50 56.39 -77.70
CA LYS A 521 -32.32 56.77 -76.30
C LYS A 521 -33.65 57.23 -75.72
#